data_AF-A0A8X8ZZ03-F1
#
_entry.id   AF-A0A8X8ZZ03-F1
#
_cell.length_a   1.000
_cell.length_b   1.000
_cell.length_c   1.000
_cell.angle_alpha   90.00
_cell.angle_beta   90.00
_cell.angle_gamma   90.00
#
_symmetry.space_group_name_H-M   'P 1'
#
loop_
_entity.id
_entity.type
_entity.pdbx_description
1 polymer ?
#
loop_
_entity_poly.entity_id
_entity_poly.type
_entity_poly.pdbx_seq_one_letter_code
_entity_poly.pdbx_strand_id
1 'polypeptide(L)'
;MAAIGRRNGLKMATHLMKTLTGSSRSLSGIVSSEVATSHTQKWMQAVMFKIILELAIDLYTNCMNGQYACRLPSYEEMDTSKKSPMELINEVPPIKVEDRIAVCEGDSNPALGHPVEFICLDKDEPAVCKYCGLRYVQDHHH
;
A
#
# COMPACT_ATOMS: atom_id res chain seq x y z
N MET A 1 12.79 39.79 5.70
CA MET A 1 12.66 39.93 4.23
C MET A 1 12.56 38.53 3.61
N ALA A 2 11.37 38.05 3.28
CA ALA A 2 11.13 36.89 2.40
C ALA A 2 9.64 36.81 2.04
N ALA A 3 9.13 37.84 1.35
CA ALA A 3 7.79 37.88 0.79
C ALA A 3 7.87 37.68 -0.74
N ILE A 4 8.34 36.52 -1.20
CA ILE A 4 8.39 36.17 -2.63
C ILE A 4 8.12 34.66 -2.77
N GLY A 5 6.90 34.27 -3.15
CA GLY A 5 6.59 32.87 -3.44
C GLY A 5 5.11 32.48 -3.51
N ARG A 6 4.17 33.29 -2.99
CA ARG A 6 2.73 32.95 -2.95
C ARG A 6 1.84 33.73 -3.94
N ARG A 7 2.35 34.11 -5.11
CA ARG A 7 1.54 34.84 -6.11
C ARG A 7 1.23 34.08 -7.41
N ASN A 8 1.83 32.91 -7.62
CA ASN A 8 1.67 32.17 -8.88
C ASN A 8 0.70 30.98 -8.79
N GLY A 9 0.47 30.40 -7.60
CA GLY A 9 -0.50 29.30 -7.41
C GLY A 9 -1.97 29.74 -7.46
N LEU A 10 -2.32 30.90 -6.91
CA LEU A 10 -3.69 31.42 -6.93
C LEU A 10 -4.18 31.76 -8.35
N LYS A 11 -3.28 32.15 -9.26
CA LYS A 11 -3.64 32.52 -10.64
C LYS A 11 -4.03 31.31 -11.49
N MET A 12 -3.42 30.15 -11.24
CA MET A 12 -3.78 28.90 -11.94
C MET A 12 -5.11 28.34 -11.42
N ALA A 13 -5.35 28.41 -10.10
CA ALA A 13 -6.61 27.95 -9.51
C ALA A 13 -7.82 28.82 -9.94
N THR A 14 -7.64 30.13 -10.08
CA THR A 14 -8.73 31.03 -10.53
C THR A 14 -9.06 30.88 -12.02
N HIS A 15 -8.10 30.53 -12.87
CA HIS A 15 -8.37 30.27 -14.29
C HIS A 15 -9.14 28.96 -14.51
N LEU A 16 -8.86 27.93 -13.69
CA LEU A 16 -9.54 26.63 -13.77
C LEU A 16 -11.00 26.71 -13.28
N MET A 17 -11.26 27.49 -12.23
CA MET A 17 -12.63 27.79 -11.76
C MET A 17 -13.43 28.64 -12.77
N LYS A 18 -12.75 29.46 -13.59
CA LYS A 18 -13.39 30.30 -14.62
C LYS A 18 -13.68 29.53 -15.91
N THR A 19 -12.93 28.46 -16.20
CA THR A 19 -13.21 27.54 -17.32
C THR A 19 -14.38 26.61 -17.01
N LEU A 20 -14.57 26.18 -15.75
CA LEU A 20 -15.69 25.30 -15.36
C LEU A 20 -17.02 26.04 -15.19
N THR A 21 -17.00 27.35 -14.93
CA THR A 21 -18.22 28.19 -14.83
C THR A 21 -18.66 28.80 -16.17
N GLY A 22 -17.82 28.71 -17.21
CA GLY A 22 -18.11 29.23 -18.56
C GLY A 22 -18.60 28.19 -19.57
N SER A 23 -18.64 26.89 -19.22
CA SER A 23 -19.16 25.85 -20.11
C SER A 23 -20.60 25.50 -19.73
N SER A 24 -21.52 26.41 -20.09
CA SER A 24 -22.94 26.13 -20.22
C SER A 24 -23.16 25.16 -21.39
N ARG A 25 -22.73 23.90 -21.25
CA ARG A 25 -23.15 22.83 -22.15
C ARG A 25 -24.48 22.33 -21.63
N SER A 26 -25.52 22.72 -22.35
CA SER A 26 -26.87 22.17 -22.30
C SER A 26 -26.86 20.67 -21.97
N LEU A 27 -27.18 20.32 -20.73
CA LEU A 27 -27.60 18.98 -20.35
C LEU A 27 -29.14 18.92 -20.46
N SER A 28 -29.64 19.11 -21.68
CA SER A 28 -30.98 18.68 -22.05
C SER A 28 -30.99 17.15 -22.11
N GLY A 29 -31.08 16.49 -20.97
CA GLY A 29 -30.98 15.02 -20.93
C GLY A 29 -31.16 14.29 -19.61
N ILE A 30 -31.53 14.96 -18.51
CA ILE A 30 -32.02 14.24 -17.32
C ILE A 30 -33.36 14.84 -16.91
N VAL A 31 -34.41 14.13 -17.28
CA VAL A 31 -35.72 14.25 -16.67
C VAL A 31 -35.60 13.83 -15.21
N SER A 32 -35.72 14.80 -14.32
CA SER A 32 -36.37 14.69 -13.01
C SER A 32 -36.43 16.10 -12.44
N SER A 33 -37.46 16.82 -12.86
CA SER A 33 -37.89 18.08 -12.31
C SER A 33 -38.46 17.86 -10.92
N GLU A 34 -37.57 17.73 -9.95
CA GLU A 34 -37.83 18.08 -8.57
C GLU A 34 -36.80 19.16 -8.21
N VAL A 35 -37.00 20.36 -8.77
CA VAL A 35 -36.36 21.54 -8.22
C VAL A 35 -36.86 21.63 -6.78
N ALA A 36 -36.02 21.25 -5.82
CA ALA A 36 -36.27 21.52 -4.41
C ALA A 36 -36.33 23.06 -4.23
N THR A 37 -37.53 23.61 -4.38
CA THR A 37 -37.84 25.04 -4.25
C THR A 37 -38.15 25.42 -2.80
N SER A 38 -37.83 24.59 -1.81
CA SER A 38 -37.84 25.04 -0.41
C SER A 38 -36.48 25.67 -0.07
N HIS A 39 -36.50 26.91 0.42
CA HIS A 39 -35.31 27.66 0.85
C HIS A 39 -34.43 26.78 1.76
N THR A 40 -35.04 26.03 2.68
CA THR A 40 -34.39 25.15 3.65
C THR A 40 -33.57 24.02 3.01
N GLN A 41 -34.02 23.38 1.93
CA GLN A 41 -33.28 22.29 1.29
C GLN A 41 -32.01 22.76 0.55
N LYS A 42 -32.02 23.96 -0.04
CA LYS A 42 -30.82 24.54 -0.68
C LYS A 42 -29.75 24.91 0.35
N TRP A 43 -30.14 25.47 1.50
CA TRP A 43 -29.19 25.74 2.58
C TRP A 43 -28.62 24.44 3.14
N MET A 44 -29.44 23.41 3.34
CA MET A 44 -28.96 22.11 3.82
C MET A 44 -27.95 21.48 2.86
N GLN A 45 -28.17 21.54 1.54
CA GLN A 45 -27.21 21.03 0.58
C GLN A 45 -25.93 21.86 0.49
N ALA A 46 -26.02 23.20 0.55
CA ALA A 46 -24.84 24.07 0.56
C ALA A 46 -24.00 23.91 1.84
N VAL A 47 -24.67 23.73 3.00
CA VAL A 47 -24.03 23.47 4.29
C VAL A 47 -23.36 22.11 4.28
N MET A 48 -24.01 21.07 3.75
CA MET A 48 -23.40 19.74 3.60
C MET A 48 -22.20 19.75 2.66
N PHE A 49 -22.28 20.42 1.50
CA PHE A 49 -21.16 20.51 0.56
C PHE A 49 -19.96 21.26 1.17
N LYS A 50 -20.22 22.32 1.95
CA LYS A 50 -19.17 23.04 2.68
C LYS A 50 -18.54 22.19 3.77
N ILE A 51 -19.33 21.47 4.57
CA ILE A 51 -18.82 20.57 5.61
C ILE A 51 -17.96 19.45 5.01
N ILE A 52 -18.42 18.83 3.93
CA ILE A 52 -17.66 17.77 3.24
C ILE A 52 -16.34 18.30 2.69
N LEU A 53 -16.34 19.50 2.09
CA LEU A 53 -15.13 20.10 1.53
C LEU A 53 -14.11 20.49 2.60
N GLU A 54 -14.56 21.07 3.73
CA GLU A 54 -13.68 21.42 4.86
C GLU A 54 -13.08 20.15 5.49
N LEU A 55 -13.89 19.11 5.72
CA LEU A 55 -13.40 17.82 6.23
C LEU A 55 -12.39 17.14 5.29
N ALA A 56 -12.60 17.26 3.97
CA ALA A 56 -11.67 16.73 2.97
C ALA A 56 -10.35 17.53 2.93
N ILE A 57 -10.43 18.85 3.07
CA ILE A 57 -9.24 19.72 3.16
C ILE A 57 -8.46 19.42 4.44
N ASP A 58 -9.12 19.22 5.58
CA ASP A 58 -8.47 18.84 6.84
C ASP A 58 -7.80 17.48 6.72
N LEU A 59 -8.48 16.48 6.15
CA LEU A 59 -7.89 15.15 5.92
C LEU A 59 -6.66 15.21 5.00
N TYR A 60 -6.73 16.01 3.93
CA TYR A 60 -5.62 16.20 2.99
C TYR A 60 -4.46 16.99 3.62
N THR A 61 -4.76 18.04 4.38
CA THR A 61 -3.75 18.89 5.04
C THR A 61 -3.05 18.13 6.16
N ASN A 62 -3.79 17.33 6.94
CA ASN A 62 -3.21 16.42 7.92
C ASN A 62 -2.35 15.32 7.27
N CYS A 63 -2.62 14.96 5.99
CA CYS A 63 -1.75 14.10 5.17
C CYS A 63 -0.42 14.71 4.92
N MET A 64 -0.48 15.91 4.35
CA MET A 64 0.68 16.61 3.85
C MET A 64 1.56 17.07 5.01
N ASN A 65 0.95 17.31 6.17
CA ASN A 65 1.65 17.66 7.41
C ASN A 65 2.09 16.43 8.24
N GLY A 66 1.83 15.19 7.79
CA GLY A 66 2.29 13.97 8.45
C GLY A 66 1.74 13.77 9.87
N GLN A 67 0.58 14.35 10.20
CA GLN A 67 0.00 14.25 11.54
C GLN A 67 -0.62 12.88 11.81
N TYR A 68 -1.16 12.23 10.78
CA TYR A 68 -1.24 10.77 10.76
C TYR A 68 0.11 10.24 10.30
N ALA A 69 1.09 10.39 11.19
CA ALA A 69 2.20 9.47 11.16
C ALA A 69 1.58 8.08 11.31
N CYS A 70 1.65 7.25 10.27
CA CYS A 70 1.85 5.84 10.50
C CYS A 70 3.08 5.80 11.40
N ARG A 71 2.87 5.82 12.72
CA ARG A 71 3.93 5.78 13.71
C ARG A 71 4.47 4.38 13.61
N LEU A 72 5.31 4.16 12.60
CA LEU A 72 6.23 3.06 12.60
C LEU A 72 6.95 3.21 13.95
N PRO A 73 6.87 2.21 14.83
CA PRO A 73 7.65 2.25 16.06
C PRO A 73 9.07 2.60 15.61
N SER A 74 9.56 3.72 16.16
CA SER A 74 10.92 4.17 15.99
C SER A 74 11.80 2.96 16.14
N TYR A 75 12.47 2.59 15.04
CA TYR A 75 13.58 1.65 14.95
C TYR A 75 14.23 1.48 16.33
N GLU A 76 13.75 0.49 17.08
CA GLU A 76 14.39 0.12 18.33
C GLU A 76 15.75 -0.38 17.91
N GLU A 77 16.77 0.29 18.44
CA GLU A 77 18.18 -0.05 18.43
C GLU A 77 18.44 -1.47 17.87
N MET A 78 18.76 -1.55 16.57
CA MET A 78 19.08 -2.84 15.94
C MET A 78 20.33 -3.36 16.63
N ASP A 79 20.14 -4.31 17.54
CA ASP A 79 21.19 -4.97 18.30
C ASP A 79 22.18 -5.64 17.33
N THR A 80 23.23 -4.89 16.97
CA THR A 80 24.28 -5.32 16.03
C THR A 80 25.07 -6.53 16.51
N SER A 81 24.84 -6.97 17.75
CA SER A 81 25.44 -8.19 18.31
C SER A 81 24.89 -9.46 17.66
N LYS A 82 23.63 -9.45 17.20
CA LYS A 82 22.99 -10.62 16.60
C LYS A 82 23.02 -10.53 15.07
N LYS A 83 23.32 -11.67 14.43
CA LYS A 83 23.26 -11.79 12.97
C LYS A 83 21.84 -11.56 12.47
N SER A 84 21.72 -10.99 11.27
CA SER A 84 20.42 -10.80 10.64
C SER A 84 19.79 -12.16 10.28
N PRO A 85 18.46 -12.29 10.24
CA PRO A 85 17.80 -13.53 9.79
C PRO A 85 18.26 -13.99 8.39
N MET A 86 18.57 -13.05 7.50
CA MET A 86 19.11 -13.33 6.17
C MET A 86 20.50 -13.97 6.22
N GLU A 87 21.34 -13.52 7.15
CA GLU A 87 22.68 -14.07 7.33
C GLU A 87 22.63 -15.48 7.92
N LEU A 88 21.75 -15.71 8.90
CA LEU A 88 21.54 -17.02 9.52
C LEU A 88 21.10 -18.09 8.51
N ILE A 89 20.17 -17.78 7.61
CA ILE A 89 19.71 -18.76 6.61
C ILE A 89 20.77 -19.04 5.54
N ASN A 90 21.62 -18.06 5.24
CA ASN A 90 22.68 -18.23 4.25
C ASN A 90 23.80 -19.15 4.76
N GLU A 91 24.00 -19.25 6.07
CA GLU A 91 24.92 -20.19 6.72
C GLU A 91 24.46 -21.64 6.63
N VAL A 92 23.15 -21.89 6.49
CA VAL A 92 22.60 -23.25 6.38
C VAL A 92 22.86 -23.81 4.98
N PRO A 93 23.58 -24.94 4.83
CA PRO A 93 23.87 -25.51 3.51
C PRO A 93 22.59 -26.04 2.84
N PRO A 94 22.54 -26.09 1.49
CA PRO A 94 21.43 -26.71 0.78
C PRO A 94 21.27 -28.20 1.13
N ILE A 95 20.04 -28.61 1.38
CA ILE A 95 19.64 -29.98 1.69
C ILE A 95 19.57 -30.76 0.39
N LYS A 96 20.28 -31.88 0.31
CA LYS A 96 20.23 -32.80 -0.83
C LYS A 96 19.08 -33.79 -0.65
N VAL A 97 18.26 -33.93 -1.68
CA VAL A 97 17.15 -34.88 -1.71
C VAL A 97 17.30 -35.74 -2.97
N GLU A 98 17.04 -37.04 -2.87
CA GLU A 98 17.14 -37.96 -4.02
C GLU A 98 15.93 -37.80 -4.96
N ASP A 99 14.76 -37.51 -4.37
CA ASP A 99 13.51 -37.31 -5.08
C ASP A 99 13.47 -36.01 -5.90
N ARG A 100 12.63 -36.01 -6.95
CA ARG A 100 12.32 -34.82 -7.75
C ARG A 100 11.49 -33.77 -7.00
N ILE A 101 10.83 -34.17 -5.91
CA ILE A 101 9.97 -33.31 -5.11
C ILE A 101 10.43 -33.38 -3.66
N ALA A 102 10.83 -32.25 -3.10
CA ALA A 102 11.08 -32.11 -1.67
C ALA A 102 9.81 -31.68 -0.94
N VAL A 103 9.66 -32.13 0.31
CA VAL A 103 8.55 -31.77 1.20
C VAL A 103 9.11 -31.03 2.40
N CYS A 104 8.64 -29.79 2.61
CA CYS A 104 9.03 -28.98 3.75
C CYS A 104 7.84 -28.78 4.69
N GLU A 105 7.96 -29.30 5.92
CA GLU A 105 6.96 -29.16 6.99
C GLU A 105 7.31 -28.05 7.99
N GLY A 106 8.50 -27.47 7.85
CA GLY A 106 9.02 -26.36 8.65
C GLY A 106 9.71 -26.77 9.95
N ASP A 107 9.15 -27.71 10.70
CA ASP A 107 9.73 -28.25 11.93
C ASP A 107 9.38 -29.75 12.06
N SER A 108 10.07 -30.41 12.97
CA SER A 108 9.82 -31.78 13.46
C SER A 108 8.35 -32.02 13.82
N ASN A 109 7.65 -30.97 14.27
CA ASN A 109 6.22 -31.02 14.57
C ASN A 109 5.46 -30.19 13.52
N PRO A 110 4.62 -30.82 12.68
CA PRO A 110 3.89 -30.13 11.61
C PRO A 110 2.90 -29.08 12.12
N ALA A 111 2.55 -29.09 13.41
CA ALA A 111 1.67 -28.09 14.01
C ALA A 111 2.37 -26.75 14.34
N LEU A 112 3.70 -26.72 14.46
CA LEU A 112 4.48 -25.54 14.83
C LEU A 112 5.20 -24.90 13.63
N GLY A 113 5.25 -25.61 12.50
CA GLY A 113 5.87 -25.15 11.27
C GLY A 113 4.94 -24.30 10.40
N HIS A 114 5.20 -24.34 9.10
CA HIS A 114 4.39 -23.69 8.07
C HIS A 114 3.54 -24.73 7.33
N PRO A 115 2.54 -24.29 6.53
CA PRO A 115 1.81 -25.22 5.68
C PRO A 115 2.76 -26.01 4.78
N VAL A 116 2.52 -27.32 4.66
CA VAL A 116 3.38 -28.23 3.91
C VAL A 116 3.61 -27.71 2.50
N GLU A 117 4.88 -27.46 2.15
CA GLU A 117 5.27 -26.98 0.83
C GLU A 117 5.95 -28.11 0.05
N PHE A 118 5.39 -28.40 -1.13
CA PHE A 118 5.98 -29.30 -2.12
C PHE A 118 6.83 -28.47 -3.09
N ILE A 119 8.11 -28.81 -3.19
CA ILE A 119 9.11 -28.04 -3.93
C ILE A 119 9.63 -28.91 -5.07
N CYS A 120 9.47 -28.45 -6.31
CA CYS A 120 10.00 -29.12 -7.51
C CYS A 120 11.50 -28.86 -7.64
N LEU A 121 12.30 -29.93 -7.75
CA LEU A 121 13.75 -29.91 -7.89
C LEU A 121 14.22 -30.25 -9.31
N ASP A 122 13.35 -30.14 -10.31
CA ASP A 122 13.69 -30.42 -11.71
C ASP A 122 14.73 -29.43 -12.31
N LYS A 123 15.06 -28.37 -11.59
CA LYS A 123 16.06 -27.37 -12.00
C LYS A 123 17.36 -27.62 -11.24
N ASP A 124 18.48 -27.40 -11.91
CA ASP A 124 19.82 -27.50 -11.30
C ASP A 124 20.07 -26.45 -10.21
N GLU A 125 19.28 -25.36 -10.21
CA GLU A 125 19.36 -24.31 -9.19
C GLU A 125 18.70 -24.74 -7.87
N PRO A 126 19.29 -24.39 -6.71
CA PRO A 126 18.71 -24.72 -5.41
C PRO A 126 17.34 -24.06 -5.25
N ALA A 127 16.30 -24.87 -5.12
CA ALA A 127 14.95 -24.40 -4.89
C ALA A 127 14.76 -24.03 -3.41
N VAL A 128 14.08 -22.91 -3.14
CA VAL A 128 13.94 -22.36 -1.79
C VAL A 128 12.52 -22.52 -1.29
N CYS A 129 12.37 -23.03 -0.06
CA CYS A 129 11.09 -23.00 0.66
C CYS A 129 10.69 -21.55 0.94
N LYS A 130 9.47 -21.16 0.58
CA LYS A 130 8.99 -19.76 0.71
C LYS A 130 8.82 -19.34 2.16
N TYR A 131 8.64 -20.31 3.06
CA TYR A 131 8.37 -20.07 4.47
C TYR A 131 9.66 -20.15 5.31
N CYS A 132 10.40 -21.25 5.23
CA CYS A 132 11.64 -21.43 6.00
C CYS A 132 12.87 -20.76 5.39
N GLY A 133 12.89 -20.51 4.08
CA GLY A 133 14.10 -20.08 3.37
C GLY A 133 15.15 -21.21 3.20
N LEU A 134 14.82 -22.44 3.59
CA LEU A 134 15.69 -23.60 3.38
C LEU A 134 15.84 -23.91 1.88
N ARG A 135 17.05 -24.28 1.49
CA ARG A 135 17.45 -24.57 0.12
C ARG A 135 17.48 -26.07 -0.10
N TYR A 136 16.91 -26.54 -1.20
CA TYR A 136 16.87 -27.94 -1.59
C TYR A 136 17.51 -28.11 -2.96
N VAL A 137 18.27 -29.19 -3.13
CA VAL A 137 18.91 -29.58 -4.39
C VAL A 137 18.69 -31.06 -4.63
N GLN A 138 18.49 -31.45 -5.89
CA GLN A 138 18.40 -32.86 -6.23
C GLN A 138 19.80 -33.48 -6.28
N ASP A 139 20.00 -34.64 -5.66
CA ASP A 139 21.25 -35.39 -5.82
C ASP A 139 21.19 -36.19 -7.13
N HIS A 140 21.81 -35.65 -8.18
CA HIS A 140 21.92 -36.34 -9.46
C HIS A 140 23.02 -37.41 -9.37
N HIS A 141 22.63 -38.62 -8.94
CA HIS A 141 23.50 -39.79 -9.05
C HIS A 141 23.75 -40.10 -10.53
N HIS A 142 24.98 -39.85 -10.97
CA HIS A 142 25.53 -40.34 -12.25
C HIS A 142 26.01 -41.78 -12.13
#